data_AF-A0A9E3F016-F1
#
_entry.id   AF-A0A9E3F016-F1
#
_cell.length_a   1.000
_cell.length_b   1.000
_cell.length_c   1.000
_cell.angle_alpha   90.00
_cell.angle_beta   90.00
_cell.angle_gamma   90.00
#
_symmetry.space_group_name_H-M   'P 1'
#
loop_
_entity.id
_entity.type
_entity.pdbx_description
1 polymer ?
#
loop_
_entity_poly.entity_id
_entity_poly.type
_entity_poly.pdbx_seq_one_letter_code
_entity_poly.pdbx_strand_id
1 'polypeptide(L)'
;MSEAAALQQRAAALEAEAEAVTRRYNRTTWIRFTITFFPVPLVVVIMRLRVESWVYYIYGAAIVALAVSMYMLDGAARDRCTAAIKAAEDARRLSDAASPTSSPPSPAVAG
;
A
#
# COMPACT_ATOMS: atom_id res chain seq x y z
N MET A 1 -24.67 22.24 -11.34
CA MET A 1 -23.48 21.42 -11.65
C MET A 1 -23.93 20.24 -12.48
N SER A 2 -23.27 19.94 -13.60
CA SER A 2 -23.60 18.78 -14.42
C SER A 2 -23.22 17.48 -13.69
N GLU A 3 -24.00 16.43 -13.90
CA GLU A 3 -23.78 15.11 -13.28
C GLU A 3 -22.39 14.55 -13.57
N ALA A 4 -21.87 14.79 -14.78
CA ALA A 4 -20.51 14.45 -15.17
C ALA A 4 -19.43 15.15 -14.31
N ALA A 5 -19.61 16.44 -13.99
CA ALA A 5 -18.67 17.17 -13.13
C ALA A 5 -18.67 16.64 -11.69
N ALA A 6 -19.83 16.19 -11.19
CA ALA A 6 -19.93 15.57 -9.87
C ALA A 6 -19.23 14.21 -9.83
N LEU A 7 -19.36 13.39 -10.89
CA LEU A 7 -18.66 12.10 -11.00
C LEU A 7 -17.14 12.27 -11.10
N GLN A 8 -16.68 13.24 -11.88
CA GLN A 8 -15.26 13.53 -12.05
C GLN A 8 -14.61 14.02 -10.75
N GLN A 9 -15.31 14.88 -9.99
CA GLN A 9 -14.84 15.33 -8.68
C GLN A 9 -14.78 14.19 -7.65
N ARG A 10 -15.70 13.23 -7.74
CA ARG A 10 -15.73 12.05 -6.87
C ARG A 10 -14.61 11.06 -7.20
N ALA A 11 -14.29 10.87 -8.48
CA ALA A 11 -13.13 10.07 -8.92
C ALA A 11 -11.81 10.67 -8.42
N ALA A 12 -11.62 12.00 -8.56
CA ALA A 12 -10.43 12.68 -8.07
C ALA A 12 -10.27 12.60 -6.54
N ALA A 13 -11.38 12.67 -5.80
CA ALA A 13 -11.36 12.51 -4.33
C ALA A 13 -10.93 11.10 -3.90
N LEU A 14 -11.40 10.06 -4.60
CA LEU A 14 -11.03 8.67 -4.34
C LEU A 14 -9.57 8.38 -4.71
N GLU A 15 -9.05 8.96 -5.79
CA GLU A 15 -7.62 8.88 -6.13
C GLU A 15 -6.75 9.53 -5.04
N ALA A 16 -7.12 10.72 -4.57
CA ALA A 16 -6.40 11.40 -3.49
C ALA A 16 -6.40 10.59 -2.17
N GLU A 17 -7.51 9.92 -1.87
CA GLU A 17 -7.62 9.02 -0.70
C GLU A 17 -6.73 7.77 -0.87
N ALA A 18 -6.73 7.14 -2.05
CA ALA A 18 -5.86 6.00 -2.34
C ALA A 18 -4.36 6.36 -2.21
N GLU A 19 -3.96 7.53 -2.70
CA GLU A 19 -2.59 8.02 -2.51
C GLU A 19 -2.25 8.30 -1.04
N ALA A 20 -3.18 8.88 -0.27
CA ALA A 20 -2.97 9.16 1.15
C ALA A 20 -2.78 7.85 1.95
N VAL A 21 -3.59 6.83 1.66
CA VAL A 21 -3.45 5.49 2.26
C VAL A 21 -2.10 4.87 1.87
N THR A 22 -1.70 4.98 0.60
CA THR A 22 -0.42 4.46 0.10
C THR A 22 0.78 5.15 0.74
N ARG A 23 0.76 6.48 0.88
CA ARG A 23 1.83 7.24 1.57
C ARG A 23 1.94 6.86 3.04
N ARG A 24 0.82 6.67 3.74
CA ARG A 24 0.80 6.25 5.14
C ARG A 24 1.32 4.82 5.31
N TYR A 25 1.00 3.93 4.38
CA TYR A 25 1.57 2.59 4.31
C TYR A 25 3.10 2.66 4.14
N ASN A 26 3.59 3.41 3.15
CA ASN A 26 5.01 3.49 2.86
C ASN A 26 5.83 4.05 4.03
N ARG A 27 5.30 5.06 4.74
CA ARG A 27 5.93 5.60 5.96
C ARG A 27 5.96 4.57 7.10
N THR A 28 4.90 3.80 7.26
CA THR A 28 4.81 2.74 8.28
C THR A 28 5.79 1.60 7.95
N THR A 29 5.90 1.23 6.68
CA THR A 29 6.87 0.25 6.18
C THR A 29 8.30 0.69 6.47
N TRP A 30 8.63 1.96 6.29
CA TRP A 30 9.95 2.53 6.61
C TRP A 30 10.28 2.47 8.11
N ILE A 31 9.32 2.82 8.98
CA ILE A 31 9.49 2.69 10.43
C ILE A 31 9.72 1.22 10.79
N ARG A 32 8.97 0.31 10.17
CA ARG A 32 9.10 -1.13 10.39
C ARG A 32 10.44 -1.68 9.91
N PHE A 33 10.92 -1.24 8.76
CA PHE A 33 12.24 -1.59 8.24
C PHE A 33 13.33 -1.15 9.22
N THR A 34 13.25 0.09 9.71
CA THR A 34 14.21 0.64 10.69
C THR A 34 14.21 -0.16 11.99
N ILE A 35 13.02 -0.51 12.51
CA ILE A 35 12.86 -1.32 13.73
C ILE A 35 13.31 -2.77 13.51
N THR A 36 13.32 -3.32 12.30
CA THR A 36 13.81 -4.70 12.07
C THR A 36 15.31 -4.72 11.81
N PHE A 37 15.82 -3.76 11.04
CA PHE A 37 17.21 -3.77 10.58
C PHE A 37 18.21 -3.23 11.61
N PHE A 38 17.78 -2.42 12.56
CA PHE A 38 18.66 -1.88 13.60
C PHE A 38 18.90 -2.85 14.78
N PRO A 39 17.89 -3.54 15.33
CA PRO A 39 18.11 -4.43 16.46
C PRO A 39 18.77 -5.75 16.07
N VAL A 40 18.60 -6.28 14.85
CA VAL A 40 19.29 -7.52 14.45
C VAL A 40 20.82 -7.40 14.54
N PRO A 41 21.50 -6.43 13.89
CA PRO A 41 22.93 -6.24 14.04
C PRO A 41 23.33 -5.82 15.45
N LEU A 42 22.50 -5.05 16.16
CA LEU A 42 22.73 -4.70 17.57
C LEU A 42 22.77 -5.94 18.47
N VAL A 43 21.82 -6.87 18.27
CA VAL A 43 21.74 -8.15 18.99
C VAL A 43 22.94 -9.03 18.66
N VAL A 44 23.35 -9.10 17.39
CA VAL A 44 24.57 -9.82 16.97
C VAL A 44 25.83 -9.24 17.65
N VAL A 45 25.94 -7.91 17.73
CA VAL A 45 27.05 -7.24 18.42
C VAL A 45 27.02 -7.53 19.92
N ILE A 46 25.85 -7.47 20.58
CA ILE A 46 25.72 -7.80 22.01
C ILE A 46 26.05 -9.29 22.26
N MET A 47 25.59 -10.20 21.38
CA MET A 47 25.94 -11.63 21.43
C MET A 47 27.44 -11.86 21.34
N ARG A 48 28.12 -11.16 20.41
CA ARG A 48 29.57 -11.22 20.26
C ARG A 48 30.31 -10.77 21.53
N LEU A 49 29.69 -9.92 22.35
CA LEU A 49 30.33 -9.37 23.53
C LEU A 49 30.23 -10.25 24.79
N ARG A 50 29.17 -11.05 25.02
CA ARG A 50 28.95 -11.62 26.39
C ARG A 50 28.10 -12.89 26.62
N VAL A 51 27.54 -13.59 25.63
CA VAL A 51 26.24 -14.24 25.90
C VAL A 51 26.23 -15.79 26.04
N GLU A 52 25.73 -16.24 27.21
CA GLU A 52 25.32 -17.61 27.61
C GLU A 52 24.19 -18.18 26.72
N SER A 53 24.19 -19.51 26.52
CA SER A 53 23.35 -20.25 25.56
C SER A 53 21.83 -20.02 25.68
N TRP A 54 21.33 -19.62 26.85
CA TRP A 54 19.90 -19.37 27.09
C TRP A 54 19.35 -18.16 26.31
N VAL A 55 20.15 -17.11 26.18
CA VAL A 55 19.73 -15.84 25.58
C VAL A 55 19.61 -15.94 24.06
N TYR A 56 20.31 -16.89 23.43
CA TYR A 56 20.18 -17.21 22.01
C TYR A 56 18.73 -17.59 21.63
N TYR A 57 18.07 -18.41 22.46
CA TYR A 57 16.70 -18.84 22.21
C TYR A 57 15.68 -17.70 22.40
N ILE A 58 15.90 -16.83 23.39
CA ILE A 58 15.05 -15.66 23.63
C ILE A 58 15.11 -14.70 22.43
N TYR A 59 16.31 -14.42 21.90
CA TYR A 59 16.45 -13.57 20.73
C TYR A 59 15.92 -14.22 19.45
N GLY A 60 16.12 -15.53 19.27
CA GLY A 60 15.51 -16.28 18.17
C GLY A 60 13.98 -16.16 18.18
N ALA A 61 13.36 -16.36 19.34
CA ALA A 61 11.92 -16.20 19.52
C ALA A 61 11.45 -14.77 19.26
N ALA A 62 12.21 -13.76 19.71
CA ALA A 62 11.90 -12.36 19.46
C ALA A 62 11.95 -12.01 17.95
N ILE A 63 12.94 -12.53 17.22
CA ILE A 63 13.06 -12.32 15.76
C ILE A 63 11.88 -12.96 15.02
N VAL A 64 11.51 -14.20 15.38
CA VAL A 64 10.36 -14.89 14.77
C VAL A 64 9.05 -14.16 15.08
N ALA A 65 8.84 -13.74 16.33
CA ALA A 65 7.66 -12.97 16.73
C ALA A 65 7.57 -11.64 15.99
N LEU A 66 8.70 -10.95 15.81
CA LEU A 66 8.78 -9.74 15.02
C LEU A 66 8.42 -10.00 13.55
N ALA A 67 8.98 -11.05 12.94
CA ALA A 67 8.71 -11.42 11.55
C ALA A 67 7.23 -11.79 11.30
N VAL A 68 6.60 -12.53 12.23
CA VAL A 68 5.18 -12.88 12.13
C VAL A 68 4.30 -11.64 12.26
N SER A 69 4.61 -10.77 13.23
CA SER A 69 3.89 -9.50 13.41
C SER A 69 4.00 -8.61 12.16
N MET A 70 5.19 -8.59 11.56
CA MET A 70 5.49 -7.91 10.30
C MET A 70 4.60 -8.47 9.17
N TYR A 71 4.57 -9.79 9.00
CA TYR A 71 3.79 -10.45 7.96
C TYR A 71 2.29 -10.12 8.07
N MET A 72 1.73 -10.16 9.28
CA MET A 72 0.31 -9.88 9.52
C MET A 72 -0.06 -8.42 9.23
N LEU A 73 0.78 -7.47 9.65
CA LEU A 73 0.56 -6.05 9.32
C LEU A 73 0.67 -5.77 7.81
N ASP A 74 1.54 -6.49 7.10
CA ASP A 74 1.73 -6.31 5.66
C ASP A 74 0.51 -6.76 4.87
N GLY A 75 -0.07 -7.91 5.24
CA GLY A 75 -1.27 -8.46 4.61
C GLY A 75 -2.46 -7.50 4.72
N ALA A 76 -2.80 -7.08 5.94
CA ALA A 76 -3.93 -6.19 6.18
C ALA A 76 -3.78 -4.80 5.51
N ALA A 77 -2.53 -4.34 5.30
CA ALA A 77 -2.28 -3.09 4.61
C ALA A 77 -2.32 -3.24 3.08
N ARG A 78 -1.83 -4.37 2.54
CA ARG A 78 -1.96 -4.73 1.12
C ARG A 78 -3.42 -4.81 0.70
N ASP A 79 -4.27 -5.42 1.51
CA ASP A 79 -5.70 -5.58 1.21
C ASP A 79 -6.39 -4.21 1.13
N ARG A 80 -6.09 -3.31 2.07
CA ARG A 80 -6.62 -1.92 2.06
C ARG A 80 -6.16 -1.13 0.83
N CYS A 81 -4.89 -1.26 0.46
CA CYS A 81 -4.34 -0.57 -0.71
C CYS A 81 -4.99 -1.10 -2.00
N THR A 82 -5.13 -2.43 -2.12
CA THR A 82 -5.77 -3.08 -3.27
C THR A 82 -7.24 -2.66 -3.39
N ALA A 83 -7.97 -2.62 -2.28
CA ALA A 83 -9.36 -2.18 -2.26
C ALA A 83 -9.50 -0.70 -2.69
N ALA A 84 -8.60 0.18 -2.21
CA ALA A 84 -8.61 1.60 -2.57
C ALA A 84 -8.30 1.84 -4.05
N ILE A 85 -7.31 1.15 -4.61
CA ILE A 85 -6.97 1.22 -6.04
C ILE A 85 -8.14 0.75 -6.89
N LYS A 86 -8.76 -0.38 -6.53
CA LYS A 86 -9.92 -0.91 -7.26
C LYS A 86 -11.10 0.06 -7.24
N ALA A 87 -11.38 0.67 -6.09
CA ALA A 87 -12.45 1.67 -5.97
C ALA A 87 -12.18 2.92 -6.84
N ALA A 88 -10.93 3.36 -6.93
CA ALA A 88 -10.54 4.47 -7.80
C ALA A 88 -10.66 4.12 -9.29
N GLU A 89 -10.24 2.92 -9.70
CA GLU A 89 -10.40 2.45 -11.08
C GLU A 89 -11.88 2.34 -11.50
N ASP A 90 -12.72 1.79 -10.62
CA ASP A 90 -14.16 1.66 -10.88
C ASP A 90 -14.82 3.05 -11.01
N ALA A 91 -14.47 4.01 -10.14
CA ALA A 91 -14.96 5.38 -10.22
C ALA A 91 -14.52 6.10 -11.51
N ARG A 92 -13.28 5.87 -11.94
CA ARG A 92 -12.75 6.44 -13.19
C ARG A 92 -13.48 5.90 -14.41
N ARG A 93 -13.70 4.58 -14.49
CA ARG A 93 -14.48 3.95 -15.56
C ARG A 93 -15.90 4.51 -15.65
N LEU A 94 -16.56 4.73 -14.52
CA LEU A 94 -17.90 5.32 -14.48
C LEU A 94 -17.89 6.77 -14.96
N SER A 95 -16.85 7.56 -14.62
CA SER A 95 -16.71 8.94 -15.10
C SER A 95 -16.40 9.02 -16.60
N ASP A 96 -15.60 8.09 -17.13
CA ASP A 96 -15.26 8.02 -18.55
C ASP A 96 -16.49 7.60 -19.38
N ALA A 97 -17.30 6.66 -18.87
CA ALA A 97 -18.55 6.24 -19.52
C ALA A 97 -19.64 7.33 -19.50
N ALA A 98 -19.63 8.21 -18.50
CA ALA A 98 -20.55 9.35 -18.39
C ALA A 98 -20.07 10.59 -19.18
N SER A 99 -18.83 10.58 -19.67
CA SER A 99 -18.28 11.68 -20.46
C SER A 99 -18.77 11.59 -21.92
N PRO A 100 -19.33 12.67 -22.49
CA PRO A 100 -19.91 12.66 -23.84
C PRO A 100 -18.90 12.47 -24.99
N THR A 101 -17.60 12.28 -24.68
CA THR A 101 -16.49 12.16 -25.65
C THR A 101 -16.17 10.71 -26.02
N SER A 102 -17.04 9.72 -25.76
CA SER A 102 -16.95 8.43 -26.46
C SER A 102 -17.39 8.62 -27.93
N SER A 103 -16.55 9.32 -28.69
CA SER A 103 -16.73 9.58 -30.11
C SER A 103 -16.77 8.23 -30.85
N PRO A 104 -17.82 7.93 -31.65
CA PRO A 104 -17.81 6.73 -32.49
C PRO A 104 -16.66 6.83 -33.50
N PRO A 105 -16.11 5.69 -33.99
CA PRO A 105 -15.09 5.69 -35.02
C PRO A 105 -15.63 6.45 -36.25
N SER A 106 -14.89 7.48 -36.66
CA SER A 106 -15.16 8.24 -37.88
C SER A 106 -15.35 7.28 -39.04
N PRO A 107 -16.46 7.32 -39.79
CA PRO A 107 -16.58 6.56 -41.02
C PRO A 107 -15.49 7.06 -41.97
N ALA A 108 -14.56 6.16 -42.28
CA ALA A 108 -13.57 6.40 -43.30
C ALA A 108 -14.30 6.80 -44.59
N VAL A 109 -13.85 7.93 -45.13
CA VAL A 109 -14.17 8.51 -46.42
C VAL A 109 -14.37 7.42 -47.47
N ALA A 110 -15.58 7.36 -48.02
CA ALA A 110 -15.89 6.65 -49.25
C ALA A 110 -15.05 7.25 -50.38
N GLY A 111 -14.23 6.42 -51.02
CA GLY A 111 -13.60 6.66 -52.32
C GLY A 111 -14.21 5.75 -53.36
#